data_AF-A0A1Y1YV51-F1
#
_entry.id   AF-A0A1Y1YV51-F1
#
_cell.length_a   1.000
_cell.length_b   1.000
_cell.length_c   1.000
_cell.angle_alpha   90.00
_cell.angle_beta   90.00
_cell.angle_gamma   90.00
#
_symmetry.space_group_name_H-M   'P 1'
#
loop_
_entity.id
_entity.type
_entity.pdbx_description
1 polymer ?
#
loop_
_entity_poly.entity_id
_entity_poly.type
_entity_poly.pdbx_seq_one_letter_code
_entity_poly.pdbx_strand_id
1 'polypeptide(L)'
;TGTAFITFKSQSSAQLCSQSISHSESQLCHTELAPEPRDVLWANHTVSANGKWVRRIIVNLSLWALTILWLFPSTYFVSFASYDKLSERWPFLVIVGTANPWLKSIIQNVLPSILISLFMVAMPNIFLGISTWECFSSYSALESAVVNRYYRFAIFNVLFVFLLGFAFIEVILEVIQTPTSITSVLAKNLPQGAAFFINYVILQTASHGLEIAQVGSSLFHSFIFANRWYARTPRDLQHARRPWAFPFYYYFPTHILVLVICITYSMINSLILLCGVMYYGIGLVVYKYQFAFVYVKRYEYNGKYWRYVFRYVSDGLLIFQLSMIGILALKQAFSPSIGLVPLLGITVAFKVVCRSKFRDRMKYIP
;
A
#
# COMPACT_ATOMS: atom_id res chain seq x y z
N THR A 1 19.43 -25.14 17.63
CA THR A 1 19.24 -23.81 16.98
C THR A 1 20.46 -23.51 16.14
N GLY A 2 20.28 -23.05 14.91
CA GLY A 2 21.37 -22.79 13.95
C GLY A 2 21.66 -21.31 13.71
N THR A 3 21.27 -20.43 14.64
CA THR A 3 21.40 -18.98 14.53
C THR A 3 22.17 -18.44 15.74
N ALA A 4 23.09 -17.51 15.50
CA ALA A 4 23.90 -16.88 16.53
C ALA A 4 24.12 -15.39 16.21
N PHE A 5 24.28 -14.58 17.25
CA PHE A 5 24.68 -13.18 17.11
C PHE A 5 26.17 -13.06 17.38
N ILE A 6 26.91 -12.49 16.43
CA ILE A 6 28.36 -12.32 16.50
C ILE A 6 28.64 -10.83 16.68
N THR A 7 29.46 -10.49 17.67
CA THR A 7 29.90 -9.12 17.91
C THR A 7 31.38 -8.98 17.57
N PHE A 8 31.75 -7.84 17.02
CA PHE A 8 33.13 -7.51 16.63
C PHE A 8 33.60 -6.29 17.41
N LYS A 9 34.91 -6.16 17.63
CA LYS A 9 35.49 -4.98 18.29
C LYS A 9 35.37 -3.71 17.43
N SER A 10 35.42 -3.85 16.11
CA SER A 10 35.30 -2.75 15.15
C SER A 10 34.04 -2.87 14.30
N GLN A 11 33.39 -1.75 14.02
CA GLN A 11 32.26 -1.66 13.10
C GLN A 11 32.64 -2.10 11.67
N SER A 12 33.84 -1.77 11.21
CA SER A 12 34.30 -2.14 9.87
C SER A 12 34.37 -3.66 9.69
N SER A 13 34.89 -4.38 10.69
CA SER A 13 34.96 -5.85 10.68
C SER A 13 33.57 -6.49 10.63
N ALA A 14 32.60 -5.93 11.37
CA ALA A 14 31.22 -6.41 11.33
C ALA A 14 30.57 -6.20 9.95
N GLN A 15 30.78 -5.04 9.33
CA GLN A 15 30.29 -4.75 7.98
C GLN A 15 30.90 -5.69 6.95
N LEU A 16 32.23 -5.88 6.97
CA LEU A 16 32.94 -6.81 6.08
C LEU A 16 32.43 -8.25 6.23
N CYS A 17 32.25 -8.72 7.47
CA CYS A 17 31.70 -10.06 7.74
C CYS A 17 30.29 -10.23 7.17
N SER A 18 29.42 -9.22 7.33
CA SER A 18 28.04 -9.26 6.82
C SER A 18 27.92 -9.23 5.29
N GLN A 19 28.98 -8.85 4.60
CA GLN A 19 29.03 -8.75 3.13
C GLN A 19 29.83 -9.90 2.49
N SER A 20 30.61 -10.63 3.30
CA SER A 20 31.47 -11.71 2.82
C SER A 20 30.72 -13.04 2.77
N ILE A 21 30.93 -13.79 1.70
CA ILE A 21 30.45 -15.17 1.59
C ILE A 21 31.35 -16.04 2.49
N SER A 22 30.76 -16.60 3.56
CA SER A 22 31.51 -17.33 4.59
C SER A 22 31.72 -18.81 4.27
N HIS A 23 30.91 -19.39 3.37
CA HIS A 23 30.96 -20.81 3.02
C HIS A 23 30.68 -21.00 1.53
N SER A 24 31.20 -22.09 0.93
CA SER A 24 31.00 -22.40 -0.49
C SER A 24 29.52 -22.66 -0.82
N GLU A 25 28.80 -23.32 0.08
CA GLU A 25 27.37 -23.53 -0.03
C GLU A 25 26.57 -22.36 0.53
N SER A 26 25.77 -21.72 -0.32
CA SER A 26 25.02 -20.48 -0.01
C SER A 26 23.98 -20.61 1.11
N GLN A 27 23.55 -21.83 1.47
CA GLN A 27 22.56 -22.04 2.53
C GLN A 27 23.19 -22.18 3.92
N LEU A 28 24.51 -22.40 3.98
CA LEU A 28 25.25 -22.58 5.22
C LEU A 28 25.97 -21.27 5.59
N CYS A 29 26.01 -20.97 6.89
CA CYS A 29 26.68 -19.78 7.43
C CYS A 29 26.30 -18.46 6.71
N HIS A 30 25.01 -18.25 6.47
CA HIS A 30 24.52 -16.99 5.90
C HIS A 30 24.67 -15.85 6.92
N THR A 31 25.48 -14.85 6.60
CA THR A 31 25.70 -13.67 7.43
C THR A 31 24.80 -12.52 6.97
N GLU A 32 24.15 -11.85 7.92
CA GLU A 32 23.40 -10.61 7.68
C GLU A 32 23.65 -9.62 8.82
N LEU A 33 23.48 -8.33 8.56
CA LEU A 33 23.56 -7.33 9.62
C LEU A 33 22.45 -7.57 10.63
N ALA A 34 22.85 -7.80 11.89
CA ALA A 34 21.90 -7.97 12.97
C ALA A 34 21.04 -6.69 13.14
N PRO A 35 19.72 -6.83 13.28
CA PRO A 35 18.85 -5.70 13.59
C PRO A 35 19.08 -5.23 15.03
N GLU A 36 18.58 -4.04 15.36
CA GLU A 36 18.61 -3.52 16.73
C GLU A 36 17.93 -4.51 17.70
N PRO A 37 18.41 -4.68 18.96
CA PRO A 37 17.81 -5.61 19.91
C PRO A 37 16.29 -5.46 20.12
N ARG A 38 15.74 -4.24 19.98
CA ARG A 38 14.31 -3.95 20.07
C ARG A 38 13.51 -4.37 18.83
N ASP A 39 14.18 -4.48 17.69
CA ASP A 39 13.62 -4.84 16.39
C ASP A 39 13.62 -6.37 16.17
N VAL A 40 14.36 -7.12 16.98
CA VAL A 40 14.47 -8.59 16.88
C VAL A 40 13.14 -9.28 17.23
N LEU A 41 12.69 -10.19 16.36
CA LEU A 41 11.55 -11.08 16.58
C LEU A 41 12.01 -12.42 17.18
N TRP A 42 12.26 -12.43 18.48
CA TRP A 42 12.86 -13.58 19.20
C TRP A 42 12.17 -14.93 18.94
N ALA A 43 10.83 -14.95 18.87
CA ALA A 43 10.06 -16.18 18.64
C ALA A 43 10.38 -16.87 17.30
N ASN A 44 10.88 -16.12 16.30
CA ASN A 44 11.09 -16.62 14.94
C ASN A 44 12.51 -17.17 14.68
N HIS A 45 13.44 -17.04 15.63
CA HIS A 45 14.84 -17.44 15.45
C HIS A 45 15.09 -18.95 15.56
N THR A 46 14.13 -19.72 16.06
CA THR A 46 14.22 -21.17 16.25
C THR A 46 13.88 -21.98 15.00
N VAL A 47 13.25 -21.36 14.00
CA VAL A 47 12.76 -22.03 12.77
C VAL A 47 13.92 -22.34 11.82
N SER A 48 13.95 -23.57 11.29
CA SER A 48 14.93 -24.02 10.28
C SER A 48 14.80 -23.26 8.95
N ALA A 49 15.91 -23.18 8.19
CA ALA A 49 15.94 -22.47 6.90
C ALA A 49 14.94 -23.06 5.88
N ASN A 50 14.89 -24.39 5.77
CA ASN A 50 13.94 -25.08 4.88
C ASN A 50 12.49 -24.81 5.31
N GLY A 51 12.21 -24.82 6.61
CA GLY A 51 10.90 -24.47 7.15
C GLY A 51 10.48 -23.03 6.80
N LYS A 52 11.42 -22.07 6.88
CA LYS A 52 11.18 -20.68 6.45
C LYS A 52 10.90 -20.57 4.96
N TRP A 53 11.61 -21.34 4.13
CA TRP A 53 11.40 -21.34 2.68
C TRP A 53 10.00 -21.84 2.28
N VAL A 54 9.57 -22.98 2.85
CA VAL A 54 8.21 -23.52 2.61
C VAL A 54 7.14 -22.54 3.08
N ARG A 55 7.29 -21.97 4.29
CA ARG A 55 6.35 -20.96 4.82
C ARG A 55 6.27 -19.74 3.91
N ARG A 56 7.40 -19.26 3.39
CA ARG A 56 7.45 -18.15 2.43
C ARG A 56 6.67 -18.46 1.15
N ILE A 57 6.77 -19.68 0.63
CA ILE A 57 6.01 -20.09 -0.57
C ILE A 57 4.52 -20.08 -0.28
N ILE A 58 4.10 -20.73 0.81
CA ILE A 58 2.68 -20.79 1.21
C ILE A 58 2.11 -19.39 1.43
N VAL A 59 2.82 -18.52 2.14
CA VAL A 59 2.42 -17.13 2.40
C VAL A 59 2.36 -16.32 1.10
N ASN A 60 3.33 -16.47 0.20
CA ASN A 60 3.27 -15.75 -1.07
C ASN A 60 2.11 -16.24 -1.96
N LEU A 61 1.87 -17.55 -2.02
CA LEU A 61 0.73 -18.12 -2.75
C LEU A 61 -0.60 -17.65 -2.17
N SER A 62 -0.75 -17.63 -0.84
CA SER A 62 -1.99 -17.17 -0.19
C SER A 62 -2.24 -15.68 -0.42
N LEU A 63 -1.20 -14.85 -0.41
CA LEU A 63 -1.33 -13.42 -0.71
C LEU A 63 -1.66 -13.15 -2.19
N TRP A 64 -1.10 -13.93 -3.11
CA TRP A 64 -1.49 -13.87 -4.53
C TRP A 64 -2.93 -14.31 -4.74
N ALA A 65 -3.35 -15.42 -4.12
CA ALA A 65 -4.72 -15.87 -4.14
C ALA A 65 -5.66 -14.81 -3.55
N LEU A 66 -5.31 -14.21 -2.41
CA LEU A 66 -6.07 -13.12 -1.81
C LEU A 66 -6.21 -11.93 -2.77
N THR A 67 -5.13 -11.56 -3.47
CA THR A 67 -5.15 -10.43 -4.42
C THR A 67 -6.11 -10.67 -5.58
N ILE A 68 -6.13 -11.89 -6.13
CA ILE A 68 -7.03 -12.27 -7.23
C ILE A 68 -8.47 -12.45 -6.73
N LEU A 69 -8.66 -13.15 -5.62
CA LEU A 69 -9.97 -13.40 -5.03
C LEU A 69 -10.65 -12.11 -4.56
N TRP A 70 -9.87 -11.10 -4.15
CA TRP A 70 -10.38 -9.81 -3.74
C TRP A 70 -11.10 -9.04 -4.86
N LEU A 71 -10.86 -9.38 -6.12
CA LEU A 71 -11.61 -8.83 -7.25
C LEU A 71 -13.10 -9.09 -7.07
N PHE A 72 -13.52 -10.32 -6.73
CA PHE A 72 -14.93 -10.68 -6.64
C PHE A 72 -15.71 -9.91 -5.56
N PRO A 73 -15.25 -9.82 -4.29
CA PRO A 73 -15.92 -8.98 -3.30
C PRO A 73 -15.96 -7.51 -3.72
N SER A 74 -14.86 -6.98 -4.25
CA SER A 74 -14.79 -5.56 -4.59
C SER A 74 -15.79 -5.17 -5.68
N THR A 75 -15.94 -5.99 -6.72
CA THR A 75 -16.93 -5.73 -7.80
C THR A 75 -18.35 -5.97 -7.34
N TYR A 76 -18.56 -6.99 -6.51
CA TYR A 76 -19.85 -7.23 -5.87
C TYR A 76 -20.28 -6.04 -5.00
N PHE A 77 -19.39 -5.49 -4.16
CA PHE A 77 -19.71 -4.33 -3.32
C PHE A 77 -19.95 -3.06 -4.15
N VAL A 78 -19.18 -2.83 -5.22
CA VAL A 78 -19.44 -1.71 -6.15
C VAL A 78 -20.83 -1.83 -6.78
N SER A 79 -21.17 -3.02 -7.28
CA SER A 79 -22.47 -3.29 -7.90
C SER A 79 -23.62 -3.17 -6.90
N PHE A 80 -23.45 -3.72 -5.69
CA PHE A 80 -24.42 -3.63 -4.60
C PHE A 80 -24.64 -2.19 -4.13
N ALA A 81 -23.57 -1.38 -4.10
CA ALA A 81 -23.63 0.03 -3.73
C ALA A 81 -24.16 0.93 -4.86
N SER A 82 -24.48 0.37 -6.04
CA SER A 82 -25.13 1.12 -7.11
C SER A 82 -26.55 1.51 -6.70
N TYR A 83 -26.89 2.79 -6.92
CA TYR A 83 -28.20 3.33 -6.59
C TYR A 83 -29.34 2.50 -7.18
N ASP A 84 -29.19 2.04 -8.43
CA ASP A 84 -30.24 1.30 -9.13
C ASP A 84 -30.59 0.00 -8.39
N LYS A 85 -29.57 -0.77 -7.98
CA LYS A 85 -29.74 -2.02 -7.21
C LYS A 85 -30.22 -1.79 -5.79
N LEU A 86 -29.79 -0.69 -5.17
CA LEU A 86 -30.29 -0.30 -3.86
C LEU A 86 -31.77 0.08 -3.92
N SER A 87 -32.18 0.78 -4.98
CA SER A 87 -33.56 1.24 -5.19
C SER A 87 -34.54 0.10 -5.50
N GLU A 88 -34.08 -0.94 -6.20
CA GLU A 88 -34.84 -2.19 -6.41
C GLU A 88 -35.11 -2.90 -5.08
N ARG A 89 -34.13 -2.92 -4.17
CA ARG A 89 -34.26 -3.64 -2.89
C ARG A 89 -35.03 -2.83 -1.85
N TRP A 90 -34.81 -1.52 -1.80
CA TRP A 90 -35.36 -0.61 -0.79
C TRP A 90 -36.16 0.52 -1.45
N PRO A 91 -37.49 0.37 -1.60
CA PRO A 91 -38.32 1.30 -2.36
C PRO A 91 -38.39 2.71 -1.76
N PHE A 92 -38.05 2.90 -0.47
CA PHE A 92 -37.97 4.23 0.13
C PHE A 92 -36.89 5.11 -0.55
N LEU A 93 -35.82 4.52 -1.08
CA LEU A 93 -34.76 5.25 -1.78
C LEU A 93 -35.27 5.88 -3.07
N VAL A 94 -36.27 5.28 -3.72
CA VAL A 94 -36.93 5.85 -4.90
C VAL A 94 -37.64 7.14 -4.51
N ILE A 95 -38.40 7.13 -3.42
CA ILE A 95 -39.16 8.30 -2.92
C ILE A 95 -38.20 9.44 -2.54
N VAL A 96 -37.11 9.12 -1.84
CA VAL A 96 -36.13 10.13 -1.43
C VAL A 96 -35.31 10.63 -2.64
N GLY A 97 -34.99 9.75 -3.57
CA GLY A 97 -34.22 10.10 -4.77
C GLY A 97 -35.02 10.92 -5.79
N THR A 98 -36.34 10.74 -5.88
CA THR A 98 -37.22 11.63 -6.68
C THR A 98 -37.43 12.97 -6.00
N ALA A 99 -37.51 13.01 -4.67
CA ALA A 99 -37.64 14.26 -3.91
C ALA A 99 -36.37 15.13 -3.96
N ASN A 100 -35.19 14.51 -3.90
CA ASN A 100 -33.90 15.21 -3.84
C ASN A 100 -32.86 14.64 -4.84
N PRO A 101 -32.76 15.19 -6.06
CA PRO A 101 -31.78 14.76 -7.07
C PRO A 101 -30.33 14.83 -6.60
N TRP A 102 -30.01 15.79 -5.73
CA TRP A 102 -28.68 15.93 -5.12
C TRP A 102 -28.33 14.74 -4.21
N LEU A 103 -29.27 14.26 -3.40
CA LEU A 103 -29.04 13.13 -2.52
C LEU A 103 -28.84 11.83 -3.32
N LYS A 104 -29.60 11.65 -4.41
CA LYS A 104 -29.40 10.54 -5.35
C LYS A 104 -27.97 10.52 -5.88
N SER A 105 -27.44 11.67 -6.31
CA SER A 105 -26.06 11.78 -6.82
C SER A 105 -25.02 11.44 -5.76
N ILE A 106 -25.22 11.85 -4.51
CA ILE A 106 -24.31 11.51 -3.39
C ILE A 106 -24.32 10.01 -3.13
N ILE A 107 -25.49 9.40 -3.02
CA ILE A 107 -25.60 7.96 -2.78
C ILE A 107 -24.92 7.19 -3.90
N GLN A 108 -25.16 7.58 -5.16
CA GLN A 108 -24.59 6.89 -6.31
C GLN A 108 -23.06 6.98 -6.40
N ASN A 109 -22.46 8.12 -6.04
CA ASN A 109 -21.03 8.36 -6.26
C ASN A 109 -20.16 8.19 -5.00
N VAL A 110 -20.69 8.53 -3.83
CA VAL A 110 -19.95 8.57 -2.56
C VAL A 110 -20.07 7.24 -1.81
N LEU A 111 -21.24 6.59 -1.83
CA LEU A 111 -21.45 5.34 -1.08
C LEU A 111 -20.51 4.21 -1.51
N PRO A 112 -20.30 3.93 -2.82
CA PRO A 112 -19.34 2.90 -3.24
C PRO A 112 -17.91 3.24 -2.81
N SER A 113 -17.57 4.53 -2.85
CA SER A 113 -16.26 5.06 -2.44
C SER A 113 -15.99 4.84 -0.95
N ILE A 114 -16.98 5.12 -0.10
CA ILE A 114 -16.89 4.89 1.35
C ILE A 114 -16.73 3.40 1.65
N LEU A 115 -17.56 2.55 1.05
CA LEU A 115 -17.54 1.11 1.32
C LEU A 115 -16.18 0.49 0.95
N ILE A 116 -15.66 0.78 -0.24
CA ILE A 116 -14.36 0.25 -0.66
C ILE A 116 -13.23 0.81 0.19
N SER A 117 -13.28 2.09 0.53
CA SER A 117 -12.26 2.70 1.41
C SER A 117 -12.26 2.04 2.78
N LEU A 118 -13.43 1.72 3.35
CA LEU A 118 -13.53 1.01 4.63
C LEU A 118 -12.91 -0.40 4.56
N PHE A 119 -13.11 -1.11 3.44
CA PHE A 119 -12.43 -2.39 3.24
C PHE A 119 -10.92 -2.25 3.06
N MET A 120 -10.46 -1.21 2.35
CA MET A 120 -9.04 -0.93 2.19
C MET A 120 -8.34 -0.63 3.52
N VAL A 121 -9.04 -0.04 4.50
CA VAL A 121 -8.54 0.13 5.87
C VAL A 121 -8.27 -1.22 6.55
N ALA A 122 -9.06 -2.26 6.28
CA ALA A 122 -8.83 -3.58 6.89
C ALA A 122 -7.64 -4.33 6.26
N MET A 123 -7.35 -4.08 4.97
CA MET A 123 -6.38 -4.88 4.20
C MET A 123 -4.96 -4.93 4.77
N PRO A 124 -4.31 -3.81 5.16
CA PRO A 124 -2.94 -3.86 5.68
C PRO A 124 -2.80 -4.78 6.91
N ASN A 125 -3.81 -4.85 7.77
CA ASN A 125 -3.81 -5.72 8.94
C ASN A 125 -3.92 -7.20 8.57
N ILE A 126 -4.70 -7.54 7.54
CA ILE A 126 -4.77 -8.91 7.00
C ILE A 126 -3.43 -9.31 6.39
N PHE A 127 -2.82 -8.43 5.59
CA PHE A 127 -1.51 -8.67 5.00
C PHE A 127 -0.42 -8.84 6.06
N LEU A 128 -0.47 -8.04 7.14
CA LEU A 128 0.42 -8.21 8.29
C LEU A 128 0.22 -9.56 8.96
N GLY A 129 -1.04 -9.94 9.27
CA GLY A 129 -1.38 -11.21 9.90
C GLY A 129 -0.86 -12.41 9.11
N ILE A 130 -1.15 -12.47 7.81
CA ILE A 130 -0.65 -13.55 6.93
C ILE A 130 0.88 -13.52 6.83
N SER A 131 1.50 -12.33 6.74
CA SER A 131 2.96 -12.21 6.63
C SER A 131 3.70 -12.60 7.91
N THR A 132 3.07 -12.55 9.08
CA THR A 132 3.69 -12.99 10.34
C THR A 132 4.05 -14.49 10.33
N TRP A 133 3.30 -15.30 9.59
CA TRP A 133 3.52 -16.75 9.48
C TRP A 133 4.80 -17.13 8.73
N GLU A 134 5.38 -16.21 7.98
CA GLU A 134 6.66 -16.38 7.29
C GLU A 134 7.86 -16.40 8.25
N CYS A 135 7.68 -15.97 9.51
CA CYS A 135 8.72 -15.97 10.55
C CYS A 135 9.95 -15.10 10.19
N PHE A 136 9.73 -13.81 9.92
CA PHE A 136 10.80 -12.81 9.74
C PHE A 136 11.67 -12.66 10.99
N SER A 137 12.96 -12.31 10.81
CA SER A 137 13.92 -12.10 11.91
C SER A 137 13.70 -10.78 12.67
N SER A 138 13.09 -9.77 12.03
CA SER A 138 12.85 -8.45 12.63
C SER A 138 11.47 -7.89 12.29
N TYR A 139 10.99 -6.98 13.15
CA TYR A 139 9.76 -6.22 12.91
C TYR A 139 9.91 -5.34 11.67
N SER A 140 11.05 -4.68 11.50
CA SER A 140 11.32 -3.83 10.34
C SER A 140 11.32 -4.60 9.03
N ALA A 141 11.89 -5.81 9.00
CA ALA A 141 11.82 -6.68 7.81
C ALA A 141 10.39 -7.11 7.51
N LEU A 142 9.62 -7.52 8.52
CA LEU A 142 8.20 -7.89 8.38
C LEU A 142 7.38 -6.72 7.81
N GLU A 143 7.46 -5.54 8.44
CA GLU A 143 6.70 -4.36 7.99
C GLU A 143 7.12 -3.92 6.59
N SER A 144 8.41 -3.95 6.26
CA SER A 144 8.90 -3.62 4.90
C SER A 144 8.39 -4.59 3.83
N ALA A 145 8.26 -5.88 4.16
CA ALA A 145 7.70 -6.88 3.27
C ALA A 145 6.19 -6.65 3.05
N VAL A 146 5.46 -6.33 4.13
CA VAL A 146 4.03 -6.00 4.08
C VAL A 146 3.78 -4.76 3.25
N VAL A 147 4.56 -3.67 3.44
CA VAL A 147 4.49 -2.45 2.60
C VAL A 147 4.57 -2.82 1.12
N ASN A 148 5.53 -3.67 0.76
CA ASN A 148 5.73 -4.04 -0.65
C ASN A 148 4.66 -4.98 -1.21
N ARG A 149 4.13 -5.88 -0.39
CA ARG A 149 3.01 -6.76 -0.78
C ARG A 149 1.72 -5.98 -0.94
N TYR A 150 1.39 -5.14 0.04
CA TYR A 150 0.19 -4.32 0.02
C TYR A 150 0.23 -3.28 -1.10
N TYR A 151 1.39 -2.69 -1.41
CA TYR A 151 1.52 -1.82 -2.58
C TYR A 151 1.19 -2.54 -3.90
N ARG A 152 1.70 -3.77 -4.10
CA ARG A 152 1.40 -4.57 -5.31
C ARG A 152 -0.08 -4.87 -5.40
N PHE A 153 -0.68 -5.24 -4.27
CA PHE A 153 -2.13 -5.42 -4.15
C PHE A 153 -2.90 -4.14 -4.49
N ALA A 154 -2.49 -3.00 -3.94
CA ALA A 154 -3.16 -1.72 -4.14
C ALA A 154 -3.10 -1.24 -5.59
N ILE A 155 -1.94 -1.33 -6.25
CA ILE A 155 -1.82 -1.03 -7.68
C ILE A 155 -2.63 -2.00 -8.53
N PHE A 156 -2.56 -3.30 -8.23
CA PHE A 156 -3.36 -4.28 -8.94
C PHE A 156 -4.86 -3.99 -8.78
N ASN A 157 -5.29 -3.59 -7.58
CA ASN A 157 -6.68 -3.22 -7.33
C ASN A 157 -7.09 -1.95 -8.07
N VAL A 158 -6.33 -0.86 -7.92
CA VAL A 158 -6.59 0.43 -8.58
C VAL A 158 -6.63 0.28 -10.10
N LEU A 159 -5.72 -0.52 -10.68
CA LEU A 159 -5.71 -0.78 -12.11
C LEU A 159 -6.79 -1.77 -12.53
N PHE A 160 -6.95 -2.93 -11.91
CA PHE A 160 -7.80 -3.97 -12.51
C PHE A 160 -9.23 -3.99 -11.98
N VAL A 161 -9.48 -3.65 -10.70
CA VAL A 161 -10.83 -3.64 -10.12
C VAL A 161 -11.68 -2.53 -10.73
N PHE A 162 -11.16 -1.31 -10.76
CA PHE A 162 -11.91 -0.16 -11.27
C PHE A 162 -12.00 -0.12 -12.79
N LEU A 163 -11.00 -0.64 -13.51
CA LEU A 163 -11.02 -0.62 -14.96
C LEU A 163 -11.94 -1.69 -15.56
N LEU A 164 -12.10 -2.84 -14.91
CA LEU A 164 -12.65 -4.02 -15.58
C LEU A 164 -13.83 -4.67 -14.86
N GLY A 165 -14.05 -4.42 -13.57
CA GLY A 165 -15.17 -5.01 -12.86
C GLY A 165 -15.23 -6.53 -13.06
N PHE A 166 -16.38 -7.03 -13.52
CA PHE A 166 -16.57 -8.45 -13.88
C PHE A 166 -15.97 -8.84 -15.24
N ALA A 167 -15.72 -7.89 -16.14
CA ALA A 167 -15.12 -8.11 -17.46
C ALA A 167 -13.59 -8.33 -17.39
N PHE A 168 -13.02 -8.38 -16.20
CA PHE A 168 -11.58 -8.61 -15.98
C PHE A 168 -11.08 -9.91 -16.61
N ILE A 169 -11.84 -10.99 -16.50
CA ILE A 169 -11.45 -12.29 -17.04
C ILE A 169 -11.37 -12.21 -18.57
N GLU A 170 -12.38 -11.62 -19.21
CA GLU A 170 -12.44 -11.45 -20.66
C GLU A 170 -11.26 -10.59 -21.17
N VAL A 171 -10.98 -9.48 -20.49
CA VAL A 171 -9.87 -8.60 -20.88
C VAL A 171 -8.50 -9.23 -20.64
N ILE A 172 -8.31 -10.02 -19.58
CA ILE A 172 -7.05 -10.76 -19.42
C ILE A 172 -6.85 -11.75 -20.56
N LEU A 173 -7.90 -12.47 -20.95
CA LEU A 173 -7.82 -13.41 -22.08
C LEU A 173 -7.50 -12.66 -23.39
N GLU A 174 -8.11 -11.49 -23.61
CA GLU A 174 -7.83 -10.63 -24.77
C GLU A 174 -6.39 -10.10 -24.76
N VAL A 175 -5.87 -9.68 -23.60
CA VAL A 175 -4.50 -9.19 -23.42
C VAL A 175 -3.46 -10.29 -23.64
N ILE A 176 -3.73 -11.52 -23.18
CA ILE A 176 -2.85 -12.66 -23.41
C ILE A 176 -2.76 -12.97 -24.91
N GLN A 177 -3.86 -12.85 -25.64
CA GLN A 177 -3.90 -13.07 -27.08
C GLN A 177 -3.30 -11.91 -27.88
N THR A 178 -3.47 -10.67 -27.40
CA THR A 178 -2.99 -9.45 -28.08
C THR A 178 -2.42 -8.45 -27.06
N PRO A 179 -1.09 -8.41 -26.81
CA PRO A 179 -0.52 -7.54 -25.78
C PRO A 179 -0.67 -6.04 -26.06
N THR A 180 -0.91 -5.66 -27.32
CA THR A 180 -1.18 -4.28 -27.74
C THR A 180 -2.52 -3.73 -27.24
N SER A 181 -3.45 -4.59 -26.82
CA SER A 181 -4.77 -4.17 -26.30
C SER A 181 -4.70 -3.57 -24.89
N ILE A 182 -3.62 -3.80 -24.13
CA ILE A 182 -3.48 -3.25 -22.77
C ILE A 182 -3.62 -1.73 -22.78
N THR A 183 -2.99 -1.06 -23.74
CA THR A 183 -3.03 0.41 -23.83
C THR A 183 -4.41 0.94 -24.19
N SER A 184 -5.17 0.25 -25.05
CA SER A 184 -6.53 0.67 -25.42
C SER A 184 -7.53 0.43 -24.29
N VAL A 185 -7.41 -0.70 -23.59
CA VAL A 185 -8.18 -1.01 -22.39
C VAL A 185 -7.95 0.03 -21.30
N LEU A 186 -6.68 0.34 -21.00
CA LEU A 186 -6.33 1.35 -20.00
C LEU A 186 -6.94 2.70 -20.39
N ALA A 187 -6.82 3.08 -21.65
CA ALA A 187 -7.30 4.37 -22.13
C ALA A 187 -8.83 4.53 -22.09
N LYS A 188 -9.58 3.46 -22.33
CA LYS A 188 -11.06 3.48 -22.30
C LYS A 188 -11.60 3.54 -20.88
N ASN A 189 -11.00 2.81 -19.96
CA ASN A 189 -11.57 2.57 -18.64
C ASN A 189 -11.02 3.53 -17.57
N LEU A 190 -9.78 4.00 -17.70
CA LEU A 190 -9.12 4.80 -16.65
C LEU A 190 -9.83 6.14 -16.40
N PRO A 191 -10.30 6.87 -17.42
CA PRO A 191 -11.09 8.08 -17.21
C PRO A 191 -12.41 7.87 -16.44
N GLN A 192 -13.04 6.70 -16.56
CA GLN A 192 -14.34 6.42 -15.91
C GLN A 192 -14.21 6.39 -14.37
N GLY A 193 -13.05 5.96 -13.86
CA GLY A 193 -12.76 5.92 -12.43
C GLY A 193 -12.39 7.26 -11.79
N ALA A 194 -12.29 8.36 -12.55
CA ALA A 194 -11.77 9.62 -12.03
C ALA A 194 -12.60 10.19 -10.86
N ALA A 195 -13.92 10.15 -10.95
CA ALA A 195 -14.82 10.62 -9.89
C ALA A 195 -14.68 9.79 -8.61
N PHE A 196 -14.54 8.47 -8.74
CA PHE A 196 -14.30 7.58 -7.61
C PHE A 196 -13.00 7.95 -6.88
N PHE A 197 -11.90 8.14 -7.62
CA PHE A 197 -10.61 8.43 -7.01
C PHE A 197 -10.55 9.83 -6.36
N ILE A 198 -11.27 10.82 -6.90
CA ILE A 198 -11.42 12.11 -6.23
C ILE A 198 -12.12 11.93 -4.88
N ASN A 199 -13.23 11.21 -4.84
CA ASN A 199 -13.94 10.92 -3.59
C ASN A 199 -13.05 10.13 -2.61
N TYR A 200 -12.26 9.17 -3.10
CA TYR A 200 -11.31 8.42 -2.30
C TYR A 200 -10.25 9.33 -1.67
N VAL A 201 -9.64 10.25 -2.42
CA VAL A 201 -8.65 11.21 -1.89
C VAL A 201 -9.28 12.15 -0.87
N ILE A 202 -10.50 12.64 -1.10
CA ILE A 202 -11.24 13.47 -0.14
C ILE A 202 -11.50 12.70 1.15
N LEU A 203 -11.96 11.45 1.06
CA LEU A 203 -12.23 10.61 2.21
C LEU A 203 -10.96 10.25 2.99
N GLN A 204 -9.85 10.01 2.30
CA GLN A 204 -8.55 9.78 2.93
C GLN A 204 -8.02 11.06 3.60
N THR A 205 -8.32 12.23 3.04
CA THR A 205 -8.04 13.53 3.68
C THR A 205 -8.83 13.67 4.98
N ALA A 206 -10.14 13.37 4.96
CA ALA A 206 -10.97 13.36 6.16
C ALA A 206 -10.48 12.36 7.21
N SER A 207 -9.90 11.23 6.77
CA SER A 207 -9.29 10.23 7.65
C SER A 207 -8.09 10.78 8.45
N HIS A 208 -7.37 11.77 7.93
CA HIS A 208 -6.34 12.47 8.72
C HIS A 208 -6.92 13.25 9.90
N GLY A 209 -8.13 13.80 9.76
CA GLY A 209 -8.85 14.43 10.87
C GLY A 209 -9.17 13.43 11.99
N LEU A 210 -9.61 12.21 11.62
CA LEU A 210 -9.83 11.12 12.58
C LEU A 210 -8.53 10.67 13.27
N GLU A 211 -7.41 10.77 12.55
CA GLU A 211 -6.10 10.42 13.07
C GLU A 211 -5.62 11.42 14.14
N ILE A 212 -5.81 12.73 13.94
CA ILE A 212 -5.53 13.74 14.98
C ILE A 212 -6.29 13.41 16.27
N ALA A 213 -7.57 13.08 16.13
CA ALA A 213 -8.43 12.71 17.25
C ALA A 213 -8.08 11.31 17.81
N GLN A 214 -7.16 10.56 17.20
CA GLN A 214 -6.73 9.22 17.59
C GLN A 214 -7.87 8.20 17.73
N VAL A 215 -8.96 8.38 16.95
CA VAL A 215 -10.18 7.56 17.02
C VAL A 215 -9.93 6.08 16.72
N GLY A 216 -8.79 5.76 16.10
CA GLY A 216 -8.37 4.38 15.86
C GLY A 216 -7.94 3.64 17.14
N SER A 217 -6.90 2.83 16.99
CA SER A 217 -6.50 1.88 18.03
C SER A 217 -6.06 2.53 19.35
N SER A 218 -5.47 3.72 19.35
CA SER A 218 -4.98 4.36 20.58
C SER A 218 -6.13 4.64 21.56
N LEU A 219 -7.19 5.31 21.09
CA LEU A 219 -8.37 5.54 21.93
C LEU A 219 -9.13 4.26 22.23
N PHE A 220 -9.34 3.37 21.25
CA PHE A 220 -10.09 2.14 21.49
C PHE A 220 -9.36 1.21 22.48
N HIS A 221 -8.05 1.06 22.35
CA HIS A 221 -7.22 0.27 23.25
C HIS A 221 -7.17 0.89 24.64
N SER A 222 -6.87 2.20 24.75
CA SER A 222 -6.81 2.84 26.05
C SER A 222 -8.20 2.87 26.73
N PHE A 223 -9.28 3.08 25.99
CA PHE A 223 -10.63 3.11 26.57
C PHE A 223 -11.08 1.73 27.05
N ILE A 224 -10.80 0.67 26.30
CA ILE A 224 -11.21 -0.70 26.68
C ILE A 224 -10.31 -1.26 27.77
N PHE A 225 -8.98 -1.15 27.60
CA PHE A 225 -8.02 -1.83 28.48
C PHE A 225 -7.61 -1.00 29.70
N ALA A 226 -7.77 0.33 29.69
CA ALA A 226 -7.55 1.14 30.88
C ALA A 226 -8.78 1.25 31.80
N ASN A 227 -9.89 0.59 31.44
CA ASN A 227 -11.04 0.48 32.33
C ASN A 227 -10.70 -0.32 33.59
N ARG A 228 -11.32 0.08 34.70
CA ARG A 228 -11.13 -0.52 36.04
C ARG A 228 -11.34 -2.03 36.09
N TRP A 229 -12.12 -2.56 35.13
CA TRP A 229 -12.44 -3.98 34.99
C TRP A 229 -11.24 -4.81 34.50
N TYR A 230 -10.39 -4.24 33.64
CA TYR A 230 -9.24 -4.92 33.04
C TYR A 230 -7.92 -4.52 33.72
N ALA A 231 -7.69 -3.22 33.93
CA ALA A 231 -6.51 -2.73 34.63
C ALA A 231 -6.76 -2.70 36.16
N ARG A 232 -6.35 -3.76 36.85
CA ARG A 232 -6.49 -3.86 38.31
C ARG A 232 -5.30 -3.28 39.06
N THR A 233 -4.09 -3.33 38.48
CA THR A 233 -2.87 -2.76 39.07
C THR A 233 -2.43 -1.47 38.37
N PRO A 234 -1.69 -0.57 39.06
CA PRO A 234 -1.10 0.61 38.42
C PRO A 234 -0.20 0.27 37.23
N ARG A 235 0.46 -0.90 37.26
CA ARG A 235 1.30 -1.39 36.16
C ARG A 235 0.45 -1.77 34.93
N ASP A 236 -0.69 -2.41 35.13
CA ASP A 236 -1.62 -2.72 34.02
C ASP A 236 -2.16 -1.45 33.38
N LEU A 237 -2.48 -0.44 34.20
CA LEU A 237 -2.91 0.88 33.70
C LEU A 237 -1.81 1.56 32.87
N GLN A 238 -0.55 1.47 33.31
CA GLN A 238 0.59 2.01 32.57
C GLN A 238 0.80 1.28 31.24
N HIS A 239 0.62 -0.03 31.19
CA HIS A 239 0.69 -0.80 29.94
C HIS A 239 -0.45 -0.44 28.98
N ALA A 240 -1.68 -0.31 29.48
CA ALA A 240 -2.84 0.07 28.67
C ALA A 240 -2.74 1.50 28.10
N ARG A 241 -2.06 2.42 28.82
CA ARG A 241 -1.83 3.81 28.41
C ARG A 241 -0.53 4.00 27.62
N ARG A 242 0.19 2.94 27.29
CA ARG A 242 1.46 3.07 26.58
C ARG A 242 1.20 3.68 25.19
N PRO A 243 1.93 4.74 24.80
CA PRO A 243 1.78 5.32 23.47
C PRO A 243 2.13 4.31 22.39
N TRP A 244 1.42 4.40 21.29
CA TRP A 244 1.57 3.47 20.17
C TRP A 244 2.71 3.88 19.24
N ALA A 245 3.26 2.89 18.54
CA ALA A 245 4.20 3.13 17.46
C ALA A 245 3.46 3.43 16.17
N PHE A 246 4.04 4.30 15.34
CA PHE A 246 3.49 4.58 14.02
C PHE A 246 3.51 3.31 13.14
N PRO A 247 2.36 2.81 12.66
CA PRO A 247 2.30 1.62 11.85
C PRO A 247 2.69 1.95 10.40
N PHE A 248 3.97 1.78 10.08
CA PHE A 248 4.49 2.10 8.74
C PHE A 248 3.81 1.27 7.66
N TYR A 249 3.52 -0.01 7.93
CA TYR A 249 2.85 -0.89 6.98
C TYR A 249 1.45 -0.44 6.57
N TYR A 250 0.76 0.38 7.38
CA TYR A 250 -0.60 0.84 7.14
C TYR A 250 -0.63 2.19 6.41
N TYR A 251 0.02 3.21 6.96
CA TYR A 251 -0.06 4.56 6.40
C TYR A 251 0.84 4.74 5.17
N PHE A 252 2.05 4.16 5.20
CA PHE A 252 3.07 4.44 4.19
C PHE A 252 2.64 4.03 2.77
N PRO A 253 2.10 2.82 2.54
CA PRO A 253 1.65 2.44 1.19
C PRO A 253 0.44 3.25 0.74
N THR A 254 -0.46 3.61 1.65
CA THR A 254 -1.65 4.43 1.37
C THR A 254 -1.26 5.83 0.89
N HIS A 255 -0.29 6.46 1.57
CA HIS A 255 0.27 7.74 1.14
C HIS A 255 0.91 7.68 -0.25
N ILE A 256 1.63 6.60 -0.54
CA ILE A 256 2.24 6.41 -1.86
C ILE A 256 1.18 6.13 -2.93
N LEU A 257 0.13 5.38 -2.58
CA LEU A 257 -0.98 5.08 -3.48
C LEU A 257 -1.70 6.37 -3.91
N VAL A 258 -2.02 7.24 -2.95
CA VAL A 258 -2.61 8.56 -3.24
C VAL A 258 -1.71 9.37 -4.17
N LEU A 259 -0.38 9.34 -3.96
CA LEU A 259 0.57 10.03 -4.85
C LEU A 259 0.49 9.49 -6.28
N VAL A 260 0.49 8.17 -6.43
CA VAL A 260 0.40 7.50 -7.73
C VAL A 260 -0.93 7.85 -8.41
N ILE A 261 -2.04 7.83 -7.69
CA ILE A 261 -3.37 8.21 -8.19
C ILE A 261 -3.38 9.68 -8.65
N CYS A 262 -2.83 10.61 -7.86
CA CYS A 262 -2.74 12.01 -8.25
C CYS A 262 -1.92 12.20 -9.53
N ILE A 263 -0.80 11.47 -9.68
CA ILE A 263 0.04 11.50 -10.89
C ILE A 263 -0.73 10.95 -12.09
N THR A 264 -1.35 9.77 -11.97
CA THR A 264 -2.03 9.11 -13.09
C THR A 264 -3.26 9.87 -13.59
N TYR A 265 -3.99 10.53 -12.70
CA TYR A 265 -5.21 11.26 -13.04
C TYR A 265 -5.00 12.76 -13.29
N SER A 266 -3.80 13.30 -13.03
CA SER A 266 -3.47 14.73 -13.16
C SER A 266 -3.93 15.37 -14.48
N MET A 267 -3.68 14.70 -15.60
CA MET A 267 -4.04 15.18 -16.95
C MET A 267 -5.45 14.79 -17.39
N ILE A 268 -6.08 13.82 -16.72
CA ILE A 268 -7.44 13.36 -17.02
C ILE A 268 -8.44 14.30 -16.36
N ASN A 269 -8.22 14.61 -15.08
CA ASN A 269 -9.02 15.54 -14.31
C ASN A 269 -8.11 16.33 -13.34
N SER A 270 -7.91 17.61 -13.64
CA SER A 270 -7.01 18.48 -12.87
C SER A 270 -7.48 18.74 -11.44
N LEU A 271 -8.77 18.52 -11.12
CA LEU A 271 -9.28 18.69 -9.75
C LEU A 271 -8.59 17.76 -8.76
N ILE A 272 -8.11 16.60 -9.20
CA ILE A 272 -7.42 15.65 -8.32
C ILE A 272 -6.11 16.21 -7.76
N LEU A 273 -5.44 17.12 -8.48
CA LEU A 273 -4.23 17.78 -8.01
C LEU A 273 -4.54 18.72 -6.85
N LEU A 274 -5.64 19.48 -6.94
CA LEU A 274 -6.07 20.34 -5.85
C LEU A 274 -6.38 19.51 -4.60
N CYS A 275 -7.13 18.42 -4.75
CA CYS A 275 -7.38 17.47 -3.67
C CYS A 275 -6.09 16.86 -3.11
N GLY A 276 -5.12 16.51 -3.96
CA GLY A 276 -3.83 15.97 -3.56
C GLY A 276 -2.97 16.96 -2.77
N VAL A 277 -2.96 18.24 -3.16
CA VAL A 277 -2.26 19.30 -2.40
C VAL A 277 -2.89 19.47 -1.02
N MET A 278 -4.23 19.51 -0.93
CA MET A 278 -4.92 19.56 0.36
C MET A 278 -4.61 18.33 1.22
N TYR A 279 -4.61 17.15 0.62
CA TYR A 279 -4.29 15.89 1.28
C TYR A 279 -2.91 15.92 1.95
N TYR A 280 -1.85 16.22 1.19
CA TYR A 280 -0.50 16.28 1.73
C TYR A 280 -0.29 17.50 2.64
N GLY A 281 -0.92 18.64 2.37
CA GLY A 281 -0.82 19.84 3.21
C GLY A 281 -1.36 19.59 4.62
N ILE A 282 -2.56 19.02 4.72
CA ILE A 282 -3.16 18.64 6.01
C ILE A 282 -2.34 17.51 6.64
N GLY A 283 -2.01 16.46 5.87
CA GLY A 283 -1.21 15.34 6.35
C GLY A 283 0.13 15.76 6.97
N LEU A 284 0.82 16.74 6.38
CA LEU A 284 2.10 17.25 6.89
C LEU A 284 1.91 17.85 8.29
N VAL A 285 0.90 18.69 8.49
CA VAL A 285 0.61 19.30 9.80
C VAL A 285 0.25 18.22 10.83
N VAL A 286 -0.64 17.29 10.46
CA VAL A 286 -1.12 16.21 11.35
C VAL A 286 0.02 15.30 11.78
N TYR A 287 0.72 14.69 10.82
CA TYR A 287 1.75 13.72 11.17
C TYR A 287 2.96 14.39 11.82
N LYS A 288 3.30 15.63 11.46
CA LYS A 288 4.36 16.38 12.17
C LYS A 288 4.01 16.56 13.65
N TYR A 289 2.77 16.95 13.96
CA TYR A 289 2.31 17.05 15.34
C TYR A 289 2.34 15.69 16.06
N GLN A 290 1.82 14.64 15.43
CA GLN A 290 1.77 13.32 16.06
C GLN A 290 3.15 12.68 16.28
N PHE A 291 4.08 12.86 15.34
CA PHE A 291 5.47 12.39 15.53
C PHE A 291 6.20 13.15 16.63
N ALA A 292 5.81 14.40 16.90
CA ALA A 292 6.41 15.18 17.98
C ALA A 292 5.84 14.81 19.37
N PHE A 293 4.53 14.57 19.47
CA PHE A 293 3.85 14.49 20.78
C PHE A 293 3.24 13.13 21.13
N VAL A 294 3.01 12.24 20.17
CA VAL A 294 2.19 11.03 20.36
C VAL A 294 2.99 9.75 20.11
N TYR A 295 3.57 9.61 18.93
CA TYR A 295 4.12 8.33 18.49
C TYR A 295 5.48 8.05 19.13
N VAL A 296 5.65 6.82 19.60
CA VAL A 296 6.94 6.33 20.08
C VAL A 296 7.57 5.43 19.02
N LYS A 297 8.87 5.63 18.79
CA LYS A 297 9.62 4.84 17.82
C LYS A 297 9.82 3.41 18.34
N ARG A 298 9.32 2.42 17.59
CA ARG A 298 9.50 0.99 17.90
C ARG A 298 10.89 0.48 17.51
N TYR A 299 11.34 0.86 16.32
CA TYR A 299 12.63 0.47 15.74
C TYR A 299 13.19 1.59 14.86
N GLU A 300 14.49 1.58 14.63
CA GLU A 300 15.17 2.42 13.65
C GLU A 300 15.42 1.66 12.34
N TYR A 301 14.96 2.22 11.21
CA TYR A 301 15.16 1.61 9.89
C TYR A 301 16.02 2.46 8.94
N ASN A 302 16.66 3.52 9.46
CA ASN A 302 17.68 4.32 8.75
C ASN A 302 17.24 4.80 7.35
N GLY A 303 15.97 5.19 7.19
CA GLY A 303 15.45 5.72 5.92
C GLY A 303 15.37 4.71 4.77
N LYS A 304 15.59 3.41 5.00
CA LYS A 304 15.54 2.36 3.95
C LYS A 304 14.19 2.28 3.22
N TYR A 305 13.13 2.86 3.80
CA TYR A 305 11.82 2.98 3.16
C TYR A 305 11.82 3.85 1.89
N TRP A 306 12.77 4.78 1.75
CA TRP A 306 12.91 5.66 0.59
C TRP A 306 12.99 4.89 -0.75
N ARG A 307 13.61 3.70 -0.72
CA ARG A 307 13.70 2.81 -1.89
C ARG A 307 12.35 2.39 -2.43
N TYR A 308 11.37 2.18 -1.54
CA TYR A 308 10.02 1.83 -1.92
C TYR A 308 9.33 3.03 -2.56
N VAL A 309 9.43 4.23 -1.95
CA VAL A 309 8.86 5.46 -2.51
C VAL A 309 9.36 5.70 -3.93
N PHE A 310 10.68 5.69 -4.14
CA PHE A 310 11.26 5.92 -5.47
C PHE A 310 10.77 4.89 -6.49
N ARG A 311 10.80 3.60 -6.12
CA ARG A 311 10.32 2.52 -6.99
C ARG A 311 8.86 2.73 -7.39
N TYR A 312 8.03 3.08 -6.41
CA TYR A 312 6.58 3.13 -6.57
C TYR A 312 6.08 4.37 -7.29
N VAL A 313 6.70 5.52 -7.03
CA VAL A 313 6.45 6.74 -7.82
C VAL A 313 6.90 6.53 -9.26
N SER A 314 8.04 5.86 -9.48
CA SER A 314 8.49 5.52 -10.84
C SER A 314 7.54 4.54 -11.54
N ASP A 315 7.03 3.52 -10.83
CA ASP A 315 6.00 2.62 -11.34
C ASP A 315 4.72 3.40 -11.73
N GLY A 316 4.27 4.33 -10.88
CA GLY A 316 3.13 5.22 -11.15
C GLY A 316 3.32 6.13 -12.36
N LEU A 317 4.52 6.70 -12.54
CA LEU A 317 4.87 7.52 -13.71
C LEU A 317 4.82 6.71 -15.02
N LEU A 318 5.27 5.45 -14.99
CA LEU A 318 5.17 4.56 -16.15
C LEU A 318 3.71 4.24 -16.49
N ILE A 319 2.87 3.98 -15.47
CA ILE A 319 1.43 3.77 -15.65
C ILE A 319 0.79 5.01 -16.29
N PHE A 320 1.14 6.22 -15.80
CA PHE A 320 0.65 7.48 -16.35
C PHE A 320 1.05 7.69 -17.82
N GLN A 321 2.31 7.42 -18.17
CA GLN A 321 2.77 7.57 -19.55
C GLN A 321 2.09 6.57 -20.49
N LEU A 322 1.96 5.31 -20.06
CA LEU A 322 1.25 4.27 -20.81
C LEU A 322 -0.22 4.61 -21.02
N SER A 323 -0.92 5.07 -19.97
CA SER A 323 -2.32 5.47 -20.08
C SER A 323 -2.49 6.68 -21.00
N MET A 324 -1.59 7.67 -20.92
CA MET A 324 -1.68 8.87 -21.74
C MET A 324 -1.43 8.58 -23.23
N ILE A 325 -0.45 7.72 -23.55
CA ILE A 325 -0.22 7.25 -24.92
C ILE A 325 -1.50 6.62 -25.48
N GLY A 326 -2.14 5.74 -24.69
CA GLY A 326 -3.39 5.09 -25.07
C GLY A 326 -4.55 6.08 -25.26
N ILE A 327 -4.73 7.04 -24.35
CA ILE A 327 -5.83 8.02 -24.42
C ILE A 327 -5.67 8.92 -25.66
N LEU A 328 -4.45 9.38 -25.95
CA LEU A 328 -4.18 10.20 -27.14
C LEU A 328 -4.38 9.42 -28.44
N ALA A 329 -3.97 8.15 -28.47
CA ALA A 329 -4.19 7.27 -29.61
C ALA A 329 -5.69 7.05 -29.87
N LEU A 330 -6.50 6.83 -28.82
CA LEU A 330 -7.96 6.72 -28.95
C LEU A 330 -8.60 8.01 -29.48
N LYS A 331 -8.06 9.18 -29.13
CA LYS A 331 -8.51 10.49 -29.62
C LYS A 331 -7.98 10.86 -31.01
N GLN A 332 -7.39 9.92 -31.75
CA GLN A 332 -6.79 10.14 -33.09
C GLN A 332 -5.65 11.17 -33.11
N ALA A 333 -5.05 11.48 -31.96
CA ALA A 333 -3.95 12.43 -31.84
C ALA A 333 -2.60 11.66 -31.90
N PHE A 334 -2.25 11.14 -33.07
CA PHE A 334 -1.09 10.27 -33.23
C PHE A 334 0.25 10.99 -33.03
N SER A 335 0.40 12.22 -33.52
CA SER A 335 1.64 13.00 -33.38
C SER A 335 2.07 13.17 -31.91
N PRO A 336 1.22 13.64 -30.98
CA PRO A 336 1.60 13.75 -29.58
C PRO A 336 1.73 12.38 -28.88
N SER A 337 0.96 11.36 -29.30
CA SER A 337 1.08 10.00 -28.74
C SER A 337 2.46 9.39 -29.03
N ILE A 338 2.96 9.52 -30.27
CA ILE A 338 4.30 9.05 -30.67
C ILE A 338 5.39 9.83 -29.91
N GLY A 339 5.21 11.13 -29.69
CA GLY A 339 6.14 11.96 -28.92
C GLY A 339 6.33 11.52 -27.46
N LEU A 340 5.37 10.79 -26.87
CA LEU A 340 5.46 10.26 -25.50
C LEU A 340 6.21 8.93 -25.41
N VAL A 341 6.40 8.20 -26.52
CA VAL A 341 7.09 6.90 -26.51
C VAL A 341 8.57 7.03 -26.08
N PRO A 342 9.36 8.01 -26.58
CA PRO A 342 10.72 8.25 -26.09
C PRO A 342 10.76 8.57 -24.58
N LEU A 343 9.79 9.33 -24.08
CA LEU A 343 9.70 9.70 -22.67
C LEU A 343 9.54 8.48 -21.76
N LEU A 344 8.78 7.48 -22.21
CA LEU A 344 8.64 6.20 -21.52
C LEU A 344 9.98 5.47 -21.44
N GLY A 345 10.72 5.40 -22.56
CA GLY A 345 12.06 4.84 -22.61
C GLY A 345 13.04 5.52 -21.65
N ILE A 346 13.04 6.86 -21.62
CA ILE A 346 13.88 7.67 -20.71
C ILE A 346 13.54 7.37 -19.25
N THR A 347 12.26 7.25 -18.91
CA THR A 347 11.82 6.98 -17.53
C THR A 347 12.26 5.59 -17.07
N VAL A 348 12.17 4.58 -17.95
CA VAL A 348 12.68 3.23 -17.66
C VAL A 348 14.19 3.24 -17.50
N ALA A 349 14.93 3.91 -18.40
CA ALA A 349 16.38 4.02 -18.32
C ALA A 349 16.81 4.71 -17.02
N PHE A 350 16.19 5.85 -16.68
CA PHE A 350 16.44 6.58 -15.44
C PHE A 350 16.21 5.69 -14.20
N LYS A 351 15.11 4.95 -14.17
CA LYS A 351 14.78 4.02 -13.08
C LYS A 351 15.83 2.92 -12.92
N VAL A 352 16.31 2.34 -14.03
CA VAL A 352 17.34 1.29 -14.02
C VAL A 352 18.69 1.86 -13.56
N VAL A 353 19.10 3.01 -14.07
CA VAL A 353 20.35 3.70 -13.69
C VAL A 353 20.34 4.05 -12.20
N CYS A 354 19.27 4.67 -11.71
CA CYS A 354 19.13 5.01 -10.29
C CYS A 354 19.12 3.76 -9.41
N ARG A 355 18.45 2.69 -9.84
CA ARG A 355 18.46 1.42 -9.11
C ARG A 355 19.86 0.81 -9.05
N SER A 356 20.62 0.85 -10.14
CA SER A 356 22.00 0.33 -10.16
C SER A 356 22.92 1.17 -9.27
N LYS A 357 22.87 2.51 -9.38
CA LYS A 357 23.80 3.41 -8.68
C LYS A 357 23.55 3.53 -7.17
N PHE A 358 22.28 3.52 -6.74
CA PHE A 358 21.93 3.85 -5.35
C PHE A 358 21.50 2.64 -4.50
N ARG A 359 21.14 1.50 -5.10
CA ARG A 359 20.63 0.34 -4.32
C ARG A 359 21.64 -0.15 -3.30
N ASP A 360 22.89 -0.31 -3.70
CA ASP A 360 23.93 -0.91 -2.85
C ASP A 360 24.38 0.06 -1.75
N ARG A 361 24.53 1.35 -2.10
CA ARG A 361 24.82 2.45 -1.15
C ARG A 361 23.74 2.66 -0.09
N MET A 362 22.49 2.27 -0.37
CA MET A 362 21.40 2.33 0.60
C MET A 362 21.25 1.05 1.42
N LYS A 363 21.92 -0.06 1.06
CA LYS A 363 21.84 -1.33 1.78
C LYS A 363 22.92 -1.42 2.85
N TYR A 364 24.12 -0.98 2.53
CA TYR A 364 25.29 -1.05 3.40
C TYR A 364 25.84 0.35 3.70
N ILE A 365 26.46 0.48 4.87
CA ILE A 365 27.18 1.69 5.28
C ILE A 365 28.59 1.58 4.65
N PRO A 366 29.16 2.67 4.10
CA PRO A 366 30.50 2.67 3.53
C PRO A 366 31.59 2.31 4.54
#